data_AF-A0A841F5N0-F1
#
_entry.id   AF-A0A841F5N0-F1
#
_cell.length_a   1.000
_cell.length_b   1.000
_cell.length_c   1.000
_cell.angle_alpha   90.00
_cell.angle_beta   90.00
_cell.angle_gamma   90.00
#
_symmetry.space_group_name_H-M   'P 1'
#
loop_
_entity.id
_entity.type
_entity.pdbx_description
1 polymer ?
#
loop_
_entity_poly.entity_id
_entity_poly.type
_entity_poly.pdbx_seq_one_letter_code
_entity_poly.pdbx_strand_id
1 'polypeptide(L)'
;MNSYTAKQIAEMLQQDDPRMNLRTVRYYTQIGMVPPLELAGNKRVYTDNHLHYFRAIITLARTGETLASIQETLKKLSIADIEKISQQLTLYEPSRIIENETLKITDDVIITFSPRISAEVKQRVIDSVSQALRGENL
;
A
#
# COMPACT_ATOMS: atom_id res chain seq x y z
N MET A 1 17.66 7.02 -7.57
CA MET A 1 16.38 6.54 -8.13
C MET A 1 16.70 5.41 -9.09
N ASN A 2 16.14 4.24 -8.85
CA ASN A 2 16.37 3.09 -9.70
C ASN A 2 15.53 3.22 -10.99
N SER A 3 15.98 2.53 -12.03
CA SER A 3 15.24 2.45 -13.30
C SER A 3 14.91 1.01 -13.62
N TYR A 4 13.70 0.80 -14.12
CA TYR A 4 13.14 -0.52 -14.38
C TYR A 4 12.50 -0.60 -15.74
N THR A 5 12.53 -1.80 -16.31
CA THR A 5 11.70 -2.18 -17.45
C THR A 5 10.31 -2.58 -16.96
N ALA A 6 9.32 -2.58 -17.87
CA ALA A 6 7.98 -3.09 -17.56
C ALA A 6 8.00 -4.55 -17.07
N LYS A 7 8.96 -5.36 -17.56
CA LYS A 7 9.12 -6.76 -17.13
C LYS A 7 9.57 -6.84 -15.66
N GLN A 8 10.58 -6.05 -15.28
CA GLN A 8 11.04 -5.99 -13.89
C GLN A 8 9.96 -5.47 -12.95
N ILE A 9 9.20 -4.45 -13.36
CA ILE A 9 8.04 -3.97 -12.59
C ILE A 9 7.01 -5.09 -12.38
N ALA A 10 6.65 -5.82 -13.45
CA ALA A 10 5.71 -6.94 -13.33
C ALA A 10 6.23 -8.04 -12.39
N GLU A 11 7.50 -8.42 -12.51
CA GLU A 11 8.12 -9.43 -11.63
C GLU A 11 8.11 -9.02 -10.16
N MET A 12 8.39 -7.75 -9.86
CA MET A 12 8.30 -7.21 -8.50
C MET A 12 6.87 -7.20 -7.97
N LEU A 13 5.90 -6.79 -8.80
CA LEU A 13 4.49 -6.70 -8.42
C LEU A 13 3.78 -8.05 -8.35
N GLN A 14 4.26 -9.07 -9.05
CA GLN A 14 3.70 -10.43 -8.96
C GLN A 14 3.84 -11.05 -7.57
N GLN A 15 4.82 -10.60 -6.78
CA GLN A 15 4.93 -10.96 -5.37
C GLN A 15 3.78 -10.36 -4.54
N ASP A 16 3.29 -9.19 -4.94
CA ASP A 16 2.24 -8.45 -4.24
C ASP A 16 0.81 -8.84 -4.73
N ASP A 17 0.62 -9.01 -6.04
CA ASP A 17 -0.62 -9.49 -6.67
C ASP A 17 -0.29 -10.30 -7.94
N PRO A 18 -0.56 -11.63 -7.97
CA PRO A 18 -0.27 -12.48 -9.13
C PRO A 18 -0.90 -12.03 -10.46
N ARG A 19 -1.94 -11.19 -10.42
CA ARG A 19 -2.61 -10.64 -11.61
C ARG A 19 -1.83 -9.48 -12.25
N MET A 20 -0.84 -8.93 -11.56
CA MET A 20 0.03 -7.84 -12.04
C MET A 20 1.12 -8.35 -12.98
N ASN A 21 0.69 -8.94 -14.10
CA ASN A 21 1.58 -9.38 -15.16
C ASN A 21 2.00 -8.21 -16.10
N LEU A 22 2.92 -8.50 -17.03
CA LEU A 22 3.44 -7.52 -17.99
C LEU A 22 2.34 -6.82 -18.80
N ARG A 23 1.25 -7.53 -19.16
CA ARG A 23 0.12 -6.94 -19.89
C ARG A 23 -0.59 -5.91 -19.04
N THR A 24 -0.85 -6.22 -17.77
CA THR A 24 -1.50 -5.30 -16.81
C THR A 24 -0.66 -4.05 -16.58
N VAL A 25 0.65 -4.20 -16.34
CA VAL A 25 1.59 -3.07 -16.17
C VAL A 25 1.55 -2.13 -17.37
N ARG A 26 1.64 -2.69 -18.59
CA ARG A 26 1.57 -1.90 -19.83
C ARG A 26 0.22 -1.23 -20.02
N TYR A 27 -0.88 -1.95 -19.76
CA TYR A 27 -2.23 -1.42 -19.90
C TYR A 27 -2.47 -0.23 -18.96
N TYR A 28 -2.12 -0.36 -17.68
CA TYR A 28 -2.24 0.73 -16.70
C TYR A 28 -1.36 1.93 -17.05
N THR A 29 -0.16 1.69 -17.60
CA THR A 29 0.67 2.76 -18.15
C THR A 29 -0.02 3.46 -19.32
N GLN A 30 -0.59 2.70 -20.25
CA GLN A 30 -1.23 3.23 -21.46
C GLN A 30 -2.46 4.09 -21.16
N ILE A 31 -3.29 3.69 -20.20
CA ILE A 31 -4.50 4.43 -19.82
C ILE A 31 -4.23 5.56 -18.80
N GLY A 32 -2.96 5.76 -18.41
CA GLY A 32 -2.55 6.84 -17.51
C GLY A 32 -2.93 6.62 -16.04
N MET A 33 -2.95 5.37 -15.58
CA MET A 33 -3.08 5.07 -14.14
C MET A 33 -1.83 5.43 -13.35
N VAL A 34 -0.69 5.39 -14.03
CA VAL A 34 0.62 5.76 -13.49
C VAL A 34 1.16 6.98 -14.26
N PRO A 35 2.09 7.75 -13.68
CA PRO A 35 2.71 8.87 -14.37
C PRO A 35 3.39 8.46 -15.69
N PRO A 36 3.64 9.41 -16.60
CA PRO A 36 4.43 9.16 -17.79
C PRO A 36 5.83 8.63 -17.44
N LEU A 37 6.31 7.68 -18.23
CA LEU A 37 7.65 7.11 -18.07
C LEU A 37 8.74 8.18 -18.17
N GLU A 38 9.75 8.05 -17.33
CA GLU A 38 10.88 8.96 -17.30
C GLU A 38 11.93 8.58 -18.35
N LEU A 39 12.76 9.56 -18.73
CA LEU A 39 13.88 9.33 -19.63
C LEU A 39 15.15 9.04 -18.83
N ALA A 40 15.75 7.87 -19.08
CA ALA A 40 17.10 7.54 -18.65
C ALA A 40 17.97 7.37 -19.91
N GLY A 41 18.70 8.44 -20.26
CA GLY A 41 19.35 8.55 -21.57
C GLY A 41 18.32 8.56 -22.70
N ASN A 42 18.44 7.62 -23.65
CA ASN A 42 17.53 7.50 -24.81
C ASN A 42 16.38 6.49 -24.61
N LYS A 43 16.17 5.99 -23.39
CA LYS A 43 15.14 4.99 -23.10
C LYS A 43 14.11 5.53 -22.11
N ARG A 44 12.85 5.18 -22.35
CA ARG A 44 11.77 5.38 -21.37
C ARG A 44 11.79 4.27 -20.34
N VAL A 45 11.80 4.64 -19.06
CA VAL A 45 11.95 3.73 -17.93
C VAL A 45 10.89 4.00 -16.87
N TYR A 46 10.58 2.94 -16.12
CA TYR A 46 9.86 3.04 -14.86
C TYR A 46 10.85 3.39 -13.76
N THR A 47 10.37 4.01 -12.69
CA THR A 47 11.16 4.42 -11.51
C THR A 47 10.49 3.92 -10.23
N ASP A 48 11.13 4.15 -9.09
CA ASP A 48 10.56 3.81 -7.78
C ASP A 48 9.18 4.46 -7.58
N ASN A 49 8.99 5.70 -8.05
CA ASN A 49 7.70 6.39 -8.05
C ASN A 49 6.62 5.56 -8.77
N HIS A 50 6.93 5.02 -9.95
CA HIS A 50 5.96 4.20 -10.68
C HIS A 50 5.59 2.94 -9.90
N LEU A 51 6.54 2.32 -9.20
CA LEU A 51 6.29 1.17 -8.35
C LEU A 51 5.32 1.51 -7.21
N HIS A 52 5.48 2.69 -6.58
CA HIS A 52 4.55 3.18 -5.56
C HIS A 52 3.14 3.35 -6.11
N TYR A 53 2.98 3.93 -7.30
CA TYR A 53 1.67 4.04 -7.94
C TYR A 53 1.04 2.66 -8.18
N PHE A 54 1.79 1.70 -8.73
CA PHE A 54 1.26 0.36 -8.95
C PHE A 54 0.79 -0.32 -7.67
N ARG A 55 1.58 -0.24 -6.60
CA ARG A 55 1.21 -0.78 -5.30
C ARG A 55 -0.01 -0.07 -4.71
N ALA A 56 -0.10 1.24 -4.84
CA ALA A 56 -1.27 1.99 -4.40
C ALA A 56 -2.53 1.57 -5.18
N ILE A 57 -2.43 1.34 -6.49
CA ILE A 57 -3.54 0.80 -7.30
C ILE A 57 -3.99 -0.56 -6.77
N ILE A 58 -3.05 -1.46 -6.45
CA ILE A 58 -3.38 -2.78 -5.89
C ILE A 58 -4.07 -2.62 -4.53
N THR A 59 -3.52 -1.79 -3.64
CA THR A 59 -4.10 -1.52 -2.31
C THR A 59 -5.54 -1.02 -2.43
N LEU A 60 -5.80 -0.03 -3.28
CA LEU A 60 -7.14 0.53 -3.46
C LEU A 60 -8.07 -0.43 -4.20
N ALA A 61 -7.58 -1.23 -5.15
CA ALA A 61 -8.41 -2.26 -5.78
C ALA A 61 -8.90 -3.33 -4.79
N ARG A 62 -8.16 -3.57 -3.69
CA ARG A 62 -8.58 -4.48 -2.62
C ARG A 62 -9.69 -3.92 -1.73
N THR A 63 -9.92 -2.61 -1.72
CA THR A 63 -11.08 -2.00 -1.02
C THR A 63 -12.38 -2.11 -1.82
N GLY A 64 -12.33 -2.62 -3.06
CA GLY A 64 -13.47 -2.74 -3.95
C GLY A 64 -13.67 -1.54 -4.87
N GLU A 65 -12.77 -0.56 -4.85
CA GLU A 65 -12.83 0.57 -5.78
C GLU A 65 -12.63 0.17 -7.25
N THR A 66 -13.31 0.88 -8.15
CA THR A 66 -13.12 0.71 -9.59
C THR A 66 -11.83 1.40 -10.05
N LEU A 67 -11.24 0.94 -11.15
CA LEU A 67 -10.05 1.58 -11.72
C LEU A 67 -10.25 3.07 -12.03
N ALA A 68 -11.45 3.47 -12.43
CA ALA A 68 -11.77 4.89 -12.69
C ALA A 68 -11.70 5.73 -11.42
N SER A 69 -12.33 5.27 -10.33
CA SER A 69 -12.26 5.90 -9.00
C SER A 69 -10.82 6.02 -8.52
N ILE A 70 -10.06 4.92 -8.63
CA ILE A 70 -8.65 4.88 -8.23
C ILE A 70 -7.84 5.91 -9.00
N GLN A 71 -8.05 6.02 -10.32
CA GLN A 71 -7.34 7.01 -11.14
C GLN A 71 -7.64 8.45 -10.70
N GLU A 72 -8.89 8.78 -10.43
CA GLU A 72 -9.30 10.10 -9.95
C GLU A 72 -8.73 10.42 -8.57
N THR A 73 -8.69 9.43 -7.68
CA THR A 73 -8.08 9.54 -6.35
C THR A 73 -6.58 9.81 -6.46
N LEU A 74 -5.84 8.98 -7.21
CA LEU A 74 -4.39 9.11 -7.35
C LEU A 74 -3.95 10.44 -7.99
N LYS A 75 -4.77 11.02 -8.88
CA LYS A 75 -4.51 12.34 -9.49
C LYS A 75 -4.51 13.49 -8.48
N LYS A 76 -5.21 13.34 -7.35
CA LYS A 76 -5.36 14.37 -6.32
C LYS A 76 -4.31 14.26 -5.22
N LEU A 77 -3.56 13.16 -5.18
CA LEU A 77 -2.62 12.86 -4.11
C LEU A 77 -1.21 13.33 -4.44
N SER A 78 -0.49 13.74 -3.40
CA SER A 78 0.95 13.96 -3.49
C SER A 78 1.68 12.62 -3.62
N ILE A 79 2.89 12.62 -4.16
CA ILE A 79 3.72 11.41 -4.21
C ILE A 79 3.92 10.79 -2.82
N ALA A 80 4.08 11.62 -1.78
CA ALA A 80 4.24 11.17 -0.41
C ALA A 80 3.00 10.43 0.12
N ASP A 81 1.80 10.83 -0.29
CA ASP A 81 0.57 10.13 0.11
C ASP A 81 0.40 8.82 -0.66
N ILE A 82 0.80 8.79 -1.93
CA ILE A 82 0.83 7.56 -2.73
C ILE A 82 1.81 6.54 -2.14
N GLU A 83 2.97 7.00 -1.69
CA GLU A 83 3.95 6.16 -0.99
C GLU A 83 3.34 5.53 0.27
N LYS A 84 2.62 6.31 1.09
CA LYS A 84 1.91 5.79 2.28
C LYS A 84 0.90 4.69 1.91
N ILE A 85 0.07 4.92 0.89
CA ILE A 85 -0.91 3.93 0.43
C ILE A 85 -0.20 2.66 -0.09
N SER A 86 0.93 2.83 -0.79
CA SER A 86 1.71 1.72 -1.32
C SER A 86 2.26 0.80 -0.22
N GLN A 87 2.56 1.33 0.96
CA GLN A 87 3.08 0.59 2.11
C GLN A 87 1.98 -0.21 2.84
N GLN A 88 0.73 0.25 2.76
CA GLN A 88 -0.42 -0.43 3.36
C GLN A 88 -0.78 -1.75 2.68
N LEU A 89 -0.20 -2.06 1.52
CA LEU A 89 -0.46 -3.30 0.78
C LEU A 89 -0.24 -4.56 1.63
N THR A 90 0.73 -4.52 2.55
CA THR A 90 1.03 -5.60 3.50
C THR A 90 -0.04 -5.83 4.57
N LEU A 91 -0.95 -4.87 4.78
CA LEU A 91 -2.07 -5.02 5.72
C LEU A 91 -3.21 -5.85 5.11
N TYR A 92 -3.27 -5.96 3.79
CA TYR A 92 -4.35 -6.63 3.07
C TYR A 92 -4.03 -8.04 2.57
N GLU A 93 -2.92 -8.64 3.00
CA GLU A 93 -2.67 -10.07 2.75
C GLU A 93 -3.65 -10.90 3.60
N PRO A 94 -4.47 -11.80 3.01
CA PRO A 94 -5.45 -12.58 3.78
C PRO A 94 -4.82 -13.43 4.88
N SER A 95 -3.61 -13.97 4.66
CA SER A 95 -2.83 -14.66 5.70
C SER A 95 -2.59 -13.74 6.88
N ARG A 96 -2.17 -12.49 6.64
CA ARG A 96 -1.97 -11.49 7.68
C ARG A 96 -3.29 -10.99 8.27
N ILE A 97 -4.39 -10.86 7.53
CA ILE A 97 -5.68 -10.44 8.12
C ILE A 97 -6.23 -11.54 9.05
N ILE A 98 -6.07 -12.81 8.68
CA ILE A 98 -6.51 -13.96 9.49
C ILE A 98 -5.58 -14.15 10.70
N GLU A 99 -4.28 -13.92 10.54
CA GLU A 99 -3.29 -14.04 11.61
C GLU A 99 -3.21 -12.81 12.52
N ASN A 100 -3.50 -11.62 11.99
CA ASN A 100 -3.40 -10.37 12.73
C ASN A 100 -4.67 -10.15 13.53
N GLU A 101 -4.48 -9.94 14.83
CA GLU A 101 -5.59 -9.60 15.70
C GLU A 101 -5.86 -8.09 15.60
N THR A 102 -7.02 -7.74 15.05
CA THR A 102 -7.48 -6.34 15.02
C THR A 102 -8.37 -6.08 16.22
N LEU A 103 -7.94 -5.15 17.07
CA LEU A 103 -8.62 -4.79 18.31
C LEU A 103 -9.04 -3.32 18.25
N LYS A 104 -10.34 -3.10 18.40
CA LYS A 104 -10.91 -1.77 18.53
C LYS A 104 -10.67 -1.26 19.95
N ILE A 105 -9.97 -0.14 20.11
CA ILE A 105 -9.69 0.47 21.41
C ILE A 105 -10.78 1.49 21.74
N THR A 106 -11.12 2.34 20.77
CA THR A 106 -12.24 3.30 20.82
C THR A 106 -12.95 3.34 19.47
N ASP A 107 -14.01 4.14 19.34
CA ASP A 107 -14.66 4.36 18.03
C ASP A 107 -13.73 4.99 16.99
N ASP A 108 -12.72 5.75 17.44
CA ASP A 108 -11.77 6.46 16.58
C ASP A 108 -10.39 5.77 16.45
N VAL A 109 -10.14 4.71 17.23
CA VAL A 109 -8.82 4.04 17.27
C VAL A 109 -8.96 2.53 17.14
N ILE A 110 -8.34 2.02 16.09
CA ILE A 110 -8.21 0.58 15.80
C ILE A 110 -6.72 0.24 15.76
N ILE A 111 -6.34 -0.84 16.43
CA ILE A 111 -4.96 -1.35 16.43
C ILE A 111 -4.96 -2.76 15.82
N THR A 112 -4.05 -2.99 14.88
CA THR A 112 -3.84 -4.31 14.28
C THR A 112 -2.49 -4.85 14.73
N PHE A 113 -2.48 -6.02 15.37
CA PHE A 113 -1.29 -6.67 15.90
C PHE A 113 -0.83 -7.79 14.98
N SER A 114 0.48 -7.91 14.75
CA SER A 114 1.07 -9.06 14.08
C SER A 114 0.97 -10.32 14.96
N PRO A 115 0.74 -11.53 14.40
CA PRO A 115 0.73 -12.79 15.16
C PRO A 115 2.05 -13.10 15.90
N ARG A 116 3.14 -12.43 15.50
CA ARG A 116 4.48 -12.65 16.06
C ARG A 116 4.73 -11.88 17.36
N ILE A 117 3.81 -11.02 17.77
CA ILE A 117 3.93 -10.24 19.00
C ILE A 117 3.56 -11.13 20.19
N SER A 118 4.32 -11.05 21.29
CA SER A 118 3.92 -11.77 22.50
C SER A 118 2.67 -11.13 23.11
N ALA A 119 1.87 -11.96 23.80
CA ALA A 119 0.67 -11.50 24.51
C ALA A 119 0.98 -10.37 25.51
N GLU A 120 2.14 -10.43 26.17
CA GLU A 120 2.58 -9.42 27.13
C GLU A 120 2.81 -8.05 26.46
N VAL A 121 3.49 -8.03 25.32
CA VAL A 121 3.76 -6.78 24.58
C VAL A 121 2.46 -6.23 24.01
N LYS A 122 1.59 -7.10 23.50
CA LYS A 122 0.25 -6.72 23.03
C LYS A 122 -0.56 -6.04 24.13
N GLN A 123 -0.63 -6.64 25.31
CA GLN A 123 -1.37 -6.08 26.44
C GLN A 123 -0.81 -4.71 26.85
N ARG A 124 0.52 -4.59 26.94
CA ARG A 124 1.19 -3.33 27.28
C ARG A 124 0.86 -2.21 26.29
N VAL A 125 0.77 -2.51 25.00
CA VAL A 125 0.38 -1.54 23.96
C VAL A 125 -1.08 -1.13 24.13
N ILE A 126 -1.99 -2.09 24.37
CA ILE A 126 -3.42 -1.81 24.61
C ILE A 126 -3.57 -0.87 25.81
N ASP A 127 -2.92 -1.17 26.93
CA ASP A 127 -3.00 -0.39 28.16
C ASP A 127 -2.45 1.03 27.95
N SER A 128 -1.30 1.14 27.28
CA SER A 128 -0.66 2.44 27.01
C SER A 128 -1.53 3.34 26.13
N VAL A 129 -2.09 2.80 25.05
CA VAL A 129 -2.95 3.57 24.15
C VAL A 129 -4.28 3.91 24.83
N SER A 130 -4.86 2.99 25.60
CA SER A 130 -6.07 3.24 26.37
C SER A 130 -5.88 4.35 27.41
N GLN A 131 -4.73 4.36 28.11
CA GLN A 131 -4.39 5.41 29.08
C GLN A 131 -4.20 6.77 28.40
N ALA A 132 -3.48 6.81 27.27
CA ALA A 132 -3.27 8.03 26.51
C ALA A 132 -4.61 8.64 26.02
N LEU A 133 -5.55 7.80 25.59
CA LEU A 133 -6.87 8.22 25.13
C LEU A 133 -7.80 8.69 26.26
N ARG A 134 -7.61 8.19 27.49
CA ARG A 134 -8.36 8.63 28.67
C ARG A 134 -7.92 9.99 29.20
N GLY A 135 -6.82 10.56 28.69
CA GLY A 135 -6.35 11.88 29.09
C GLY A 135 -5.71 11.93 30.49
N GLU A 136 -5.35 10.79 31.08
CA GLU A 136 -4.60 10.76 32.34
C GLU A 136 -3.09 10.91 32.06
N ASN A 137 -2.68 12.12 31.66
CA ASN A 137 -1.40 12.77 32.01
C ASN A 137 -1.17 14.03 31.13
N LEU A 138 -1.64 15.18 31.63
CA LEU A 138 -0.79 16.31 32.06
C LEU A 138 -1.54 17.09 33.15
#